data_AF-A0A951CKE5-F1
#
_entry.id   AF-A0A951CKE5-F1
#
_cell.length_a   1.000
_cell.length_b   1.000
_cell.length_c   1.000
_cell.angle_alpha   90.00
_cell.angle_beta   90.00
_cell.angle_gamma   90.00
#
_symmetry.space_group_name_H-M   'P 1'
#
loop_
_entity.id
_entity.type
_entity.pdbx_description
1 polymer ?
#
loop_
_entity_poly.entity_id
_entity_poly.type
_entity_poly.pdbx_seq_one_letter_code
_entity_poly.pdbx_strand_id
1 'polypeptide(L)'
;MWFVAAVGSRPDHVAESSIAWTDGTLVVIDQRALPHELRELRITTVDEVIDAIQTLAIRGAPALGVSGAFGVVLAAFAHAGDAEKVTLEAARIASARPTAVNLAWGVQRALAKLPQGPQAVLAEAMEMLAEDARVNRAAATHAADLVQRLCPDRPLRILTHCNTGRLATTAFGTAMGALQVLHARGQIENVLVDETRPLLQGARLTAWELAEAGIPHRLTIDSAAAWAMATGQVDCVIVGADRIAADGSVANKIGTYALAVAARRHGIPFIVVAPESTRDLATPTGHQIVVEQRAAAEITHVGGVVTAPDGTAVFNPAFDVTPPELVTAIVTESGEQTSDVAAQHGDQIAGIARGLYARGWMPGTAGNISVRTGETAVITGSGLSKGELSADDMVTVTIADSQLVSGTRRPSAETAIHTAVYRATDAGAVVHVHPPHATAQSIDAPPVLRFSGYELIKGLERTQTIDVPVFTNHSDVSRIGADIERYLIEHPDAAPVLFIAGHGITAWGTNLAQARDRAECLEAMCQLVTLTGRREIGPRQTGQEPT
;
A
#
# COMPACT_ATOMS: atom_id res chain seq x y z
N MET A 1 15.98 -14.47 -40.59
CA MET A 1 16.40 -13.09 -40.89
C MET A 1 15.12 -12.30 -41.15
N TRP A 2 14.49 -11.76 -40.09
CA TRP A 2 13.27 -10.97 -40.21
C TRP A 2 13.66 -9.51 -40.06
N PHE A 3 13.45 -8.74 -41.12
CA PHE A 3 13.70 -7.30 -41.17
C PHE A 3 12.74 -6.58 -40.23
N VAL A 4 13.26 -5.89 -39.23
CA VAL A 4 12.53 -4.86 -38.49
C VAL A 4 12.44 -3.65 -39.41
N ALA A 5 11.25 -3.42 -39.98
CA ALA A 5 10.97 -2.16 -40.64
C ALA A 5 11.01 -1.05 -39.58
N ALA A 6 11.86 -0.05 -39.80
CA ALA A 6 11.96 1.12 -38.96
C ALA A 6 10.58 1.79 -38.86
N VAL A 7 10.07 1.93 -37.63
CA VAL A 7 8.90 2.73 -37.33
C VAL A 7 9.19 4.17 -37.79
N GLY A 8 8.33 4.66 -38.67
CA GLY A 8 8.46 5.96 -39.32
C GLY A 8 8.48 7.16 -38.35
N SER A 9 8.91 8.29 -38.90
CA SER A 9 8.99 9.63 -38.33
C SER A 9 8.07 9.91 -37.14
N ARG A 10 8.69 10.38 -36.04
CA ARG A 10 8.04 10.85 -34.80
C ARG A 10 6.99 11.93 -35.12
N PRO A 11 5.74 11.81 -34.65
CA PRO A 11 4.85 12.94 -34.54
C PRO A 11 5.34 13.85 -33.40
N ASP A 12 5.49 15.15 -33.66
CA ASP A 12 5.98 16.16 -32.70
C ASP A 12 5.02 16.40 -31.51
N HIS A 13 3.92 15.66 -31.42
CA HIS A 13 3.01 15.64 -30.28
C HIS A 13 2.54 14.21 -30.00
N VAL A 14 2.94 13.66 -28.84
CA VAL A 14 2.32 12.46 -28.26
C VAL A 14 0.87 12.85 -27.94
N ALA A 15 -0.11 12.18 -28.55
CA ALA A 15 -1.50 12.51 -28.23
C ALA A 15 -1.78 12.21 -26.73
N GLU A 16 -2.44 13.11 -26.02
CA GLU A 16 -2.63 12.92 -24.58
C GLU A 16 -3.75 11.91 -24.24
N SER A 17 -4.63 11.63 -25.20
CA SER A 17 -5.84 10.79 -25.03
C SER A 17 -5.96 9.72 -26.11
N SER A 18 -6.53 8.56 -25.75
CA SER A 18 -6.92 7.49 -26.68
C SER A 18 -8.38 7.54 -27.10
N ILE A 19 -9.18 8.41 -26.44
CA ILE A 19 -10.61 8.60 -26.65
C ILE A 19 -10.88 10.10 -26.84
N ALA A 20 -11.62 10.44 -27.89
CA ALA A 20 -12.06 11.81 -28.15
C ALA A 20 -13.51 11.84 -28.63
N TRP A 21 -14.17 12.98 -28.43
CA TRP A 21 -15.45 13.28 -29.06
C TRP A 21 -15.23 14.40 -30.08
N THR A 22 -15.48 14.12 -31.35
CA THR A 22 -15.21 15.07 -32.44
C THR A 22 -16.30 14.98 -33.50
N ASP A 23 -16.87 16.13 -33.87
CA ASP A 23 -17.93 16.25 -34.87
C ASP A 23 -19.13 15.31 -34.64
N GLY A 24 -19.51 15.12 -33.37
CA GLY A 24 -20.63 14.24 -33.01
C GLY A 24 -20.31 12.74 -33.07
N THR A 25 -19.03 12.38 -33.14
CA THR A 25 -18.57 10.99 -33.24
C THR A 25 -17.59 10.67 -32.12
N LEU A 26 -17.64 9.44 -31.62
CA LEU A 26 -16.65 8.89 -30.70
C LEU A 26 -15.45 8.41 -31.50
N VAL A 27 -14.28 9.01 -31.28
CA VAL A 27 -13.03 8.65 -31.93
C VAL A 27 -12.17 7.88 -30.94
N VAL A 28 -11.73 6.68 -31.32
CA VAL A 28 -10.89 5.81 -30.48
C VAL A 28 -9.75 5.19 -31.27
N ILE A 29 -8.65 4.84 -30.61
CA ILE A 29 -7.58 4.05 -31.22
C ILE A 29 -7.97 2.57 -31.28
N ASP A 30 -7.85 1.93 -32.45
CA ASP A 30 -8.06 0.50 -32.61
C ASP A 30 -6.89 -0.30 -32.01
N GLN A 31 -7.05 -0.73 -30.77
CA GLN A 31 -6.01 -1.49 -30.06
C GLN A 31 -5.71 -2.85 -30.70
N ARG A 32 -6.57 -3.38 -31.58
CA ARG A 32 -6.34 -4.65 -32.28
C ARG A 32 -5.29 -4.50 -33.37
N ALA A 33 -5.18 -3.31 -33.96
CA ALA A 33 -4.24 -3.00 -35.04
C ALA A 33 -2.81 -2.76 -34.51
N LEU A 34 -2.69 -2.34 -33.26
CA LEU A 34 -1.39 -2.15 -32.60
C LEU A 34 -0.67 -3.49 -32.34
N PRO A 35 0.67 -3.53 -32.50
CA PRO A 35 1.58 -2.40 -32.73
C PRO A 35 1.83 -2.08 -34.22
N HIS A 36 1.16 -2.76 -35.15
CA HIS A 36 1.48 -2.69 -36.58
C HIS A 36 0.97 -1.40 -37.24
N GLU A 37 -0.19 -0.93 -36.83
CA GLU A 37 -0.84 0.24 -37.40
C GLU A 37 -1.55 1.04 -36.31
N LEU A 38 -1.27 2.35 -36.26
CA LEU A 38 -2.07 3.30 -35.48
C LEU A 38 -3.28 3.69 -36.32
N ARG A 39 -4.40 3.01 -36.08
CA ARG A 39 -5.68 3.24 -36.76
C ARG A 39 -6.69 3.85 -35.80
N GLU A 40 -7.34 4.93 -36.22
CA GLU A 40 -8.50 5.50 -35.52
C GLU A 40 -9.81 4.89 -36.02
N LEU A 41 -10.74 4.62 -35.10
CA LEU A 41 -12.12 4.26 -35.39
C LEU A 41 -13.00 5.46 -35.09
N ARG A 42 -13.86 5.82 -36.04
CA ARG A 42 -14.93 6.80 -35.85
C ARG A 42 -16.24 6.06 -35.63
N ILE A 43 -16.71 6.07 -34.39
CA ILE A 43 -17.89 5.35 -33.94
C ILE A 43 -19.07 6.32 -33.89
N THR A 44 -20.16 5.94 -34.56
CA THR A 44 -21.35 6.77 -34.78
C THR A 44 -22.64 6.12 -34.33
N THR A 45 -22.61 4.83 -33.99
CA THR A 45 -23.78 4.07 -33.54
C THR A 45 -23.50 3.26 -32.28
N VAL A 46 -24.56 2.89 -31.56
CA VAL A 46 -24.46 2.04 -30.37
C VAL A 46 -23.92 0.65 -30.72
N ASP A 47 -24.33 0.08 -31.86
CA ASP A 47 -23.86 -1.22 -32.32
C ASP A 47 -22.34 -1.23 -32.55
N GLU A 48 -21.79 -0.15 -33.12
CA GLU A 48 -20.34 0.02 -33.29
C GLU A 48 -19.60 0.15 -31.95
N VAL A 49 -20.17 0.83 -30.95
CA VAL A 49 -19.57 0.87 -29.58
C VAL A 49 -19.51 -0.54 -28.99
N ILE A 50 -20.60 -1.30 -29.10
CA ILE A 50 -20.68 -2.68 -28.58
C ILE A 50 -19.65 -3.57 -29.29
N ASP A 51 -19.55 -3.51 -30.63
CA ASP A 51 -18.56 -4.26 -31.40
C ASP A 51 -17.12 -3.91 -30.98
N ALA A 52 -16.82 -2.62 -30.86
CA ALA A 52 -15.50 -2.15 -30.46
C ALA A 52 -15.09 -2.67 -29.06
N ILE A 53 -16.04 -2.76 -28.13
CA ILE A 53 -15.83 -3.30 -26.78
C ILE A 53 -15.66 -4.83 -26.81
N GLN A 54 -16.51 -5.55 -27.54
CA GLN A 54 -16.51 -7.02 -27.59
C GLN A 54 -15.30 -7.58 -28.32
N THR A 55 -14.88 -6.92 -29.41
CA THR A 55 -13.71 -7.31 -30.20
C THR A 55 -12.39 -6.81 -29.60
N LEU A 56 -12.44 -6.10 -28.47
CA LEU A 56 -11.29 -5.52 -27.77
C LEU A 56 -10.54 -4.44 -28.57
N ALA A 57 -11.24 -3.77 -29.49
CA ALA A 57 -10.75 -2.50 -30.05
C ALA A 57 -10.64 -1.44 -28.96
N ILE A 58 -11.59 -1.44 -28.02
CA ILE A 58 -11.56 -0.67 -26.78
C ILE A 58 -11.45 -1.64 -25.60
N ARG A 59 -10.47 -1.42 -24.73
CA ARG A 59 -10.27 -2.20 -23.50
C ARG A 59 -9.56 -1.38 -22.43
N GLY A 60 -9.59 -1.91 -21.22
CA GLY A 60 -9.12 -1.23 -20.01
C GLY A 60 -10.30 -0.62 -19.26
N ALA A 61 -10.31 -0.80 -17.93
CA ALA A 61 -11.49 -0.52 -17.12
C ALA A 61 -12.00 0.93 -17.26
N PRO A 62 -11.16 1.98 -17.13
CA PRO A 62 -11.64 3.35 -17.31
C PRO A 62 -12.04 3.68 -18.76
N ALA A 63 -11.28 3.18 -19.75
CA ALA A 63 -11.61 3.36 -21.18
C ALA A 63 -13.01 2.85 -21.53
N LEU A 64 -13.36 1.67 -20.98
CA LEU A 64 -14.67 1.06 -21.17
C LEU A 64 -15.80 1.90 -20.54
N GLY A 65 -15.58 2.44 -19.34
CA GLY A 65 -16.57 3.29 -18.68
C GLY A 65 -16.90 4.56 -19.48
N VAL A 66 -15.87 5.27 -19.94
CA VAL A 66 -16.05 6.50 -20.72
C VAL A 66 -16.62 6.22 -22.11
N SER A 67 -16.18 5.13 -22.77
CA SER A 67 -16.76 4.70 -24.04
C SER A 67 -18.23 4.31 -23.91
N GLY A 68 -18.60 3.66 -22.79
CA GLY A 68 -19.99 3.35 -22.46
C GLY A 68 -20.85 4.60 -22.31
N ALA A 69 -20.33 5.63 -21.63
CA ALA A 69 -21.00 6.93 -21.51
C ALA A 69 -21.23 7.60 -22.87
N PHE A 70 -20.23 7.61 -23.76
CA PHE A 70 -20.40 8.09 -25.14
C PHE A 70 -21.37 7.23 -25.96
N GLY A 71 -21.48 5.94 -25.69
CA GLY A 71 -22.54 5.10 -26.26
C GLY A 71 -23.95 5.59 -25.85
N VAL A 72 -24.14 5.99 -24.60
CA VAL A 72 -25.40 6.60 -24.14
C VAL A 72 -25.64 7.95 -24.82
N VAL A 73 -24.58 8.74 -25.08
CA VAL A 73 -24.69 9.98 -25.87
C VAL A 73 -25.24 9.69 -27.27
N LEU A 74 -24.64 8.72 -27.98
CA LEU A 74 -25.10 8.33 -29.32
C LEU A 74 -26.56 7.88 -29.30
N ALA A 75 -26.96 7.07 -28.31
CA ALA A 75 -28.35 6.65 -28.13
C ALA A 75 -29.29 7.84 -27.86
N ALA A 76 -28.89 8.78 -26.99
CA ALA A 76 -29.69 9.94 -26.62
C ALA A 76 -29.94 10.89 -27.81
N PHE A 77 -28.95 11.06 -28.69
CA PHE A 77 -29.13 11.85 -29.92
C PHE A 77 -29.95 11.09 -30.98
N ALA A 78 -29.74 9.78 -31.15
CA ALA A 78 -30.48 8.97 -32.12
C ALA A 78 -31.97 8.79 -31.75
N HIS A 79 -32.30 8.79 -30.46
CA HIS A 79 -33.64 8.59 -29.92
C HIS A 79 -34.12 9.80 -29.12
N ALA A 80 -33.82 11.01 -29.60
CA ALA A 80 -34.21 12.25 -28.93
C ALA A 80 -35.73 12.29 -28.64
N GLY A 81 -36.08 12.45 -27.36
CA GLY A 81 -37.47 12.46 -26.89
C GLY A 81 -38.06 11.10 -26.54
N ASP A 82 -37.32 10.00 -26.70
CA ASP A 82 -37.75 8.62 -26.38
C ASP A 82 -36.82 7.99 -25.32
N ALA A 83 -37.06 8.35 -24.06
CA ALA A 83 -36.22 7.91 -22.95
C ALA A 83 -36.23 6.39 -22.72
N GLU A 84 -37.30 5.71 -23.11
CA GLU A 84 -37.42 4.25 -22.99
C GLU A 84 -36.44 3.55 -23.94
N LYS A 85 -36.36 3.98 -25.20
CA LYS A 85 -35.37 3.46 -26.15
C LYS A 85 -33.94 3.72 -25.72
N VAL A 86 -33.64 4.93 -25.22
CA VAL A 86 -32.29 5.24 -24.73
C VAL A 86 -31.91 4.33 -23.56
N THR A 87 -32.85 4.05 -22.65
CA THR A 87 -32.62 3.15 -21.52
C THR A 87 -32.36 1.71 -21.98
N LEU A 88 -33.06 1.25 -23.02
CA LEU A 88 -32.82 -0.08 -23.60
C LEU A 88 -31.43 -0.17 -24.24
N GLU A 89 -31.01 0.83 -25.01
CA GLU A 89 -29.67 0.91 -25.60
C GLU A 89 -28.58 0.97 -24.53
N ALA A 90 -28.79 1.76 -23.46
CA ALA A 90 -27.89 1.80 -22.32
C ALA A 90 -27.71 0.41 -21.68
N ALA A 91 -28.80 -0.35 -21.50
CA ALA A 91 -28.74 -1.72 -20.99
C ALA A 91 -27.97 -2.67 -21.93
N ARG A 92 -28.11 -2.51 -23.26
CA ARG A 92 -27.34 -3.27 -24.27
C ARG A 92 -25.85 -2.98 -24.14
N ILE A 93 -25.47 -1.71 -24.03
CA ILE A 93 -24.07 -1.29 -23.86
C ILE A 93 -23.48 -1.87 -22.56
N ALA A 94 -24.17 -1.70 -21.43
CA ALA A 94 -23.71 -2.21 -20.14
C ALA A 94 -23.50 -3.74 -20.12
N SER A 95 -24.28 -4.46 -20.92
CA SER A 95 -24.22 -5.92 -21.03
C SER A 95 -23.19 -6.42 -22.06
N ALA A 96 -22.51 -5.53 -22.79
CA ALA A 96 -21.57 -5.93 -23.84
C ALA A 96 -20.43 -6.80 -23.30
N ARG A 97 -19.97 -6.52 -22.07
CA ARG A 97 -18.99 -7.32 -21.31
C ARG A 97 -19.36 -7.33 -19.82
N PRO A 98 -20.19 -8.29 -19.35
CA PRO A 98 -20.77 -8.27 -18.00
C PRO A 98 -19.76 -8.27 -16.84
N THR A 99 -18.51 -8.70 -17.07
CA THR A 99 -17.43 -8.69 -16.08
C THR A 99 -16.78 -7.32 -15.89
N ALA A 100 -17.00 -6.37 -16.82
CA ALA A 100 -16.42 -5.03 -16.79
C ALA A 100 -17.31 -4.05 -16.01
N VAL A 101 -17.14 -3.98 -14.69
CA VAL A 101 -17.96 -3.13 -13.79
C VAL A 101 -17.92 -1.65 -14.19
N ASN A 102 -16.76 -1.14 -14.62
CA ASN A 102 -16.60 0.25 -15.04
C ASN A 102 -17.48 0.61 -16.25
N LEU A 103 -17.77 -0.35 -17.15
CA LEU A 103 -18.67 -0.14 -18.28
C LEU A 103 -20.08 0.18 -17.80
N ALA A 104 -20.63 -0.66 -16.93
CA ALA A 104 -21.95 -0.45 -16.35
C ALA A 104 -22.02 0.85 -15.53
N TRP A 105 -20.98 1.13 -14.74
CA TRP A 105 -20.88 2.38 -13.98
C TRP A 105 -20.93 3.62 -14.89
N GLY A 106 -20.14 3.63 -15.97
CA GLY A 106 -20.09 4.78 -16.88
C GLY A 106 -21.40 5.00 -17.63
N VAL A 107 -22.04 3.90 -18.07
CA VAL A 107 -23.38 3.94 -18.66
C VAL A 107 -24.39 4.52 -17.68
N GLN A 108 -24.43 4.04 -16.44
CA GLN A 108 -25.39 4.51 -15.43
C GLN A 108 -25.21 5.99 -15.10
N ARG A 109 -23.94 6.44 -14.98
CA ARG A 109 -23.61 7.84 -14.70
C ARG A 109 -24.09 8.79 -15.80
N ALA A 110 -23.85 8.44 -17.06
CA ALA A 110 -24.35 9.21 -18.20
C ALA A 110 -25.88 9.17 -18.31
N LEU A 111 -26.48 7.98 -18.14
CA LEU A 111 -27.93 7.78 -18.22
C LEU A 111 -28.70 8.59 -17.16
N ALA A 112 -28.12 8.81 -15.98
CA ALA A 112 -28.71 9.64 -14.93
C ALA A 112 -28.96 11.10 -15.36
N LYS A 113 -28.27 11.57 -16.40
CA LYS A 113 -28.45 12.93 -16.97
C LYS A 113 -29.48 13.00 -18.09
N LEU A 114 -30.00 11.85 -18.55
CA LEU A 114 -30.99 11.78 -19.62
C LEU A 114 -32.24 12.67 -19.39
N PRO A 115 -32.78 12.83 -18.17
CA PRO A 115 -33.92 13.74 -17.93
C PRO A 115 -33.64 15.21 -18.26
N GLN A 116 -32.37 15.62 -18.33
CA GLN A 116 -31.95 16.97 -18.72
C GLN A 116 -31.67 17.12 -20.22
N GLY A 117 -31.84 16.04 -21.01
CA GLY A 117 -31.69 16.02 -22.46
C GLY A 117 -30.31 15.55 -22.96
N PRO A 118 -30.18 15.27 -24.28
CA PRO A 118 -28.96 14.69 -24.87
C PRO A 118 -27.69 15.51 -24.63
N GLN A 119 -27.80 16.84 -24.59
CA GLN A 119 -26.69 17.75 -24.34
C GLN A 119 -26.14 17.60 -22.92
N ALA A 120 -26.98 17.33 -21.92
CA ALA A 120 -26.54 17.10 -20.55
C ALA A 120 -25.83 15.74 -20.42
N VAL A 121 -26.29 14.72 -21.15
CA VAL A 121 -25.62 13.41 -21.26
C VAL A 121 -24.23 13.58 -21.89
N LEU A 122 -24.11 14.36 -22.96
CA LEU A 122 -22.82 14.67 -23.57
C LEU A 122 -21.90 15.42 -22.62
N ALA A 123 -22.41 16.44 -21.92
CA ALA A 123 -21.63 17.19 -20.95
C ALA A 123 -21.06 16.27 -19.84
N GLU A 124 -21.85 15.31 -19.37
CA GLU A 124 -21.39 14.33 -18.38
C GLU A 124 -20.36 13.34 -18.94
N ALA A 125 -20.54 12.84 -20.17
CA ALA A 125 -19.53 11.97 -20.80
C ALA A 125 -18.19 12.71 -21.01
N MET A 126 -18.25 13.99 -21.40
CA MET A 126 -17.07 14.85 -21.51
C MET A 126 -16.43 15.13 -20.15
N GLU A 127 -17.23 15.34 -19.10
CA GLU A 127 -16.72 15.50 -17.73
C GLU A 127 -16.05 14.22 -17.24
N MET A 128 -16.64 13.04 -17.49
CA MET A 128 -16.02 11.76 -17.14
C MET A 128 -14.66 11.56 -17.84
N LEU A 129 -14.55 11.97 -19.11
CA LEU A 129 -13.30 11.96 -19.86
C LEU A 129 -12.25 12.87 -19.21
N ALA A 130 -12.62 14.10 -18.85
CA ALA A 130 -11.72 15.05 -18.20
C ALA A 130 -11.34 14.62 -16.77
N GLU A 131 -12.29 14.06 -16.02
CA GLU A 131 -12.11 13.57 -14.67
C GLU A 131 -11.12 12.40 -14.63
N ASP A 132 -11.27 11.42 -15.53
CA ASP A 132 -10.35 10.28 -15.63
C ASP A 132 -8.89 10.75 -15.86
N ALA A 133 -8.68 11.72 -16.75
CA ALA A 133 -7.37 12.31 -16.98
C ALA A 133 -6.77 12.95 -15.71
N ARG A 134 -7.58 13.72 -14.96
CA ARG A 134 -7.16 14.37 -13.71
C ARG A 134 -6.84 13.36 -12.62
N VAL A 135 -7.70 12.38 -12.44
CA VAL A 135 -7.60 11.32 -11.42
C VAL A 135 -6.36 10.46 -11.68
N ASN A 136 -6.18 9.97 -12.90
CA ASN A 136 -5.04 9.14 -13.26
C ASN A 136 -3.71 9.89 -13.09
N ARG A 137 -3.67 11.17 -13.46
CA ARG A 137 -2.48 12.01 -13.23
C ARG A 137 -2.14 12.17 -11.76
N ALA A 138 -3.14 12.38 -10.89
CA ALA A 138 -2.93 12.48 -9.45
C ALA A 138 -2.39 11.17 -8.87
N ALA A 139 -3.06 10.03 -9.14
CA ALA A 139 -2.63 8.71 -8.67
C ALA A 139 -1.22 8.35 -9.16
N ALA A 140 -0.93 8.59 -10.44
CA ALA A 140 0.40 8.39 -11.02
C ALA A 140 1.49 9.25 -10.37
N THR A 141 1.16 10.52 -10.04
CA THR A 141 2.10 11.42 -9.37
C THR A 141 2.39 10.95 -7.95
N HIS A 142 1.37 10.58 -7.19
CA HIS A 142 1.54 10.01 -5.86
C HIS A 142 2.36 8.72 -5.88
N ALA A 143 2.13 7.85 -6.87
CA ALA A 143 2.87 6.61 -7.03
C ALA A 143 4.35 6.87 -7.34
N ALA A 144 4.64 7.84 -8.22
CA ALA A 144 6.01 8.26 -8.49
C ALA A 144 6.70 8.84 -7.24
N ASP A 145 5.99 9.65 -6.45
CA ASP A 145 6.50 10.20 -5.19
C ASP A 145 6.82 9.08 -4.18
N LEU A 146 5.94 8.08 -4.06
CA LEU A 146 6.16 6.92 -3.19
C LEU A 146 7.37 6.10 -3.64
N VAL A 147 7.46 5.79 -4.93
CA VAL A 147 8.58 5.02 -5.51
C VAL A 147 9.91 5.69 -5.20
N GLN A 148 9.99 7.02 -5.35
CA GLN A 148 11.22 7.76 -5.02
C GLN A 148 11.55 7.74 -3.53
N ARG A 149 10.55 7.71 -2.64
CA ARG A 149 10.79 7.55 -1.19
C ARG A 149 11.26 6.15 -0.82
N LEU A 150 10.70 5.11 -1.45
CA LEU A 150 11.03 3.71 -1.15
C LEU A 150 12.37 3.27 -1.75
N CYS A 151 12.73 3.81 -2.92
CA CYS A 151 13.93 3.46 -3.67
C CYS A 151 14.76 4.72 -3.98
N PRO A 152 15.41 5.34 -2.97
CA PRO A 152 16.24 6.51 -3.20
C PRO A 152 17.55 6.16 -3.94
N ASP A 153 18.31 7.18 -4.32
CA ASP A 153 19.74 7.13 -4.68
C ASP A 153 20.11 6.87 -6.15
N ARG A 154 19.23 6.35 -7.01
CA ARG A 154 19.54 6.21 -8.46
C ARG A 154 18.31 6.07 -9.35
N PRO A 155 18.46 6.30 -10.68
CA PRO A 155 17.47 5.86 -11.65
C PRO A 155 17.15 4.37 -11.50
N LEU A 156 15.88 4.03 -11.62
CA LEU A 156 15.33 2.74 -11.24
C LEU A 156 15.11 1.83 -12.44
N ARG A 157 15.22 0.52 -12.18
CA ARG A 157 14.82 -0.53 -13.11
C ARG A 157 13.45 -1.04 -12.67
N ILE A 158 12.42 -0.70 -13.41
CA ILE A 158 11.04 -0.93 -12.99
C ILE A 158 10.43 -2.06 -13.82
N LEU A 159 9.75 -3.01 -13.18
CA LEU A 159 8.97 -4.03 -13.89
C LEU A 159 7.49 -3.62 -13.92
N THR A 160 6.84 -3.80 -15.06
CA THR A 160 5.38 -3.63 -15.19
C THR A 160 4.76 -4.77 -15.98
N HIS A 161 3.44 -4.90 -15.84
CA HIS A 161 2.65 -6.00 -16.37
C HIS A 161 1.33 -5.50 -16.97
N CYS A 162 0.86 -6.15 -18.04
CA CYS A 162 -0.29 -5.72 -18.84
C CYS A 162 -0.07 -4.34 -19.50
N ASN A 163 -1.17 -3.65 -19.80
CA ASN A 163 -1.19 -2.26 -20.25
C ASN A 163 -2.09 -1.44 -19.32
N THR A 164 -1.55 -0.32 -18.86
CA THR A 164 -2.18 0.61 -17.90
C THR A 164 -1.98 2.06 -18.35
N GLY A 165 -1.68 2.25 -19.64
CA GLY A 165 -1.43 3.55 -20.27
C GLY A 165 -2.71 4.23 -20.70
N ARG A 166 -2.57 5.26 -21.54
CA ARG A 166 -3.71 6.00 -22.08
C ARG A 166 -4.64 5.10 -22.88
N LEU A 167 -4.13 3.98 -23.40
CA LEU A 167 -4.93 2.99 -24.14
C LEU A 167 -5.84 2.17 -23.21
N ALA A 168 -5.47 1.97 -21.94
CA ALA A 168 -6.31 1.27 -20.96
C ALA A 168 -7.20 2.22 -20.14
N THR A 169 -6.84 3.51 -20.10
CA THR A 169 -7.65 4.58 -19.51
C THR A 169 -8.24 5.44 -20.63
N THR A 170 -8.56 6.70 -20.37
CA THR A 170 -8.79 7.67 -21.45
C THR A 170 -7.54 8.45 -21.81
N ALA A 171 -6.77 8.83 -20.79
CA ALA A 171 -5.58 9.67 -20.89
C ALA A 171 -4.59 9.30 -19.80
N PHE A 172 -3.31 9.60 -20.07
CA PHE A 172 -2.15 9.45 -19.17
C PHE A 172 -1.82 8.01 -18.73
N GLY A 173 -2.77 7.32 -18.10
CA GLY A 173 -2.62 5.98 -17.54
C GLY A 173 -2.40 5.99 -16.02
N THR A 174 -2.44 4.80 -15.40
CA THR A 174 -2.20 4.61 -13.97
C THR A 174 -0.73 4.27 -13.72
N ALA A 175 -0.36 2.98 -13.73
CA ALA A 175 1.03 2.55 -13.54
C ALA A 175 1.93 3.08 -14.67
N MET A 176 1.50 3.02 -15.92
CA MET A 176 2.19 3.66 -17.04
C MET A 176 2.28 5.19 -16.89
N GLY A 177 1.27 5.84 -16.30
CA GLY A 177 1.34 7.25 -15.94
C GLY A 177 2.43 7.52 -14.92
N ALA A 178 2.57 6.66 -13.89
CA ALA A 178 3.64 6.77 -12.89
C ALA A 178 5.02 6.61 -13.55
N LEU A 179 5.16 5.71 -14.53
CA LEU A 179 6.38 5.58 -15.33
C LEU A 179 6.70 6.85 -16.12
N GLN A 180 5.70 7.50 -16.72
CA GLN A 180 5.89 8.78 -17.41
C GLN A 180 6.36 9.88 -16.46
N VAL A 181 5.76 9.98 -15.27
CA VAL A 181 6.18 10.95 -14.23
C VAL A 181 7.62 10.67 -13.77
N LEU A 182 7.96 9.43 -13.48
CA LEU A 182 9.32 9.03 -13.09
C LEU A 182 10.34 9.30 -14.20
N HIS A 183 9.99 9.04 -15.47
CA HIS A 183 10.83 9.34 -16.61
C HIS A 183 11.09 10.84 -16.76
N ALA A 184 10.04 11.67 -16.65
CA ALA A 184 10.18 13.12 -16.68
C ALA A 184 11.07 13.68 -15.56
N ARG A 185 11.18 12.94 -14.44
CA ARG A 185 12.08 13.24 -13.31
C ARG A 185 13.49 12.66 -13.46
N GLY A 186 13.80 12.00 -14.57
CA GLY A 186 15.08 11.34 -14.80
C GLY A 186 15.33 10.12 -13.90
N GLN A 187 14.29 9.50 -13.36
CA GLN A 187 14.36 8.43 -12.35
C GLN A 187 14.18 7.03 -12.94
N ILE A 188 14.16 6.88 -14.27
CA ILE A 188 14.07 5.57 -14.93
C ILE A 188 15.39 5.27 -15.63
N GLU A 189 16.02 4.18 -15.22
CA GLU A 189 17.11 3.54 -15.98
C GLU A 189 16.53 2.72 -17.14
N ASN A 190 15.56 1.85 -16.85
CA ASN A 190 14.86 1.02 -17.82
C ASN A 190 13.55 0.47 -17.25
N VAL A 191 12.52 0.35 -18.09
CA VAL A 191 11.30 -0.41 -17.78
C VAL A 191 11.41 -1.82 -18.38
N LEU A 192 11.30 -2.86 -17.55
CA LEU A 192 11.12 -4.23 -18.01
C LEU A 192 9.62 -4.50 -18.14
N VAL A 193 9.19 -4.87 -19.34
CA VAL A 193 7.78 -5.07 -19.68
C VAL A 193 7.55 -6.55 -19.89
N ASP A 194 6.66 -7.15 -19.12
CA ASP A 194 6.18 -8.50 -19.38
C ASP A 194 5.32 -8.53 -20.64
N GLU A 195 5.51 -9.53 -21.52
CA GLU A 195 4.71 -9.64 -22.74
C GLU A 195 3.21 -9.74 -22.47
N THR A 196 2.84 -10.34 -21.34
CA THR A 196 1.49 -10.52 -20.82
C THR A 196 0.63 -11.45 -21.69
N ARG A 197 0.93 -12.74 -21.68
CA ARG A 197 0.09 -13.74 -22.35
C ARG A 197 -1.29 -13.86 -21.65
N PRO A 198 -2.33 -14.29 -22.39
CA PRO A 198 -2.30 -14.67 -23.80
C PRO A 198 -2.45 -13.50 -24.80
N LEU A 199 -2.97 -12.35 -24.38
CA LEU A 199 -3.36 -11.27 -25.31
C LEU A 199 -2.20 -10.34 -25.71
N LEU A 200 -1.04 -10.52 -25.10
CA LEU A 200 0.20 -9.81 -25.39
C LEU A 200 0.08 -8.29 -25.17
N GLN A 201 -0.62 -7.87 -24.12
CA GLN A 201 -0.85 -6.44 -23.86
C GLN A 201 0.46 -5.68 -23.64
N GLY A 202 1.37 -6.24 -22.86
CA GLY A 202 2.64 -5.58 -22.60
C GLY A 202 3.50 -5.48 -23.85
N ALA A 203 3.59 -6.56 -24.63
CA ALA A 203 4.34 -6.58 -25.88
C ALA A 203 3.74 -5.67 -26.97
N ARG A 204 2.41 -5.63 -27.10
CA ARG A 204 1.74 -4.93 -28.21
C ARG A 204 1.42 -3.47 -27.90
N LEU A 205 1.05 -3.16 -26.65
CA LEU A 205 0.56 -1.84 -26.29
C LEU A 205 1.52 -1.10 -25.36
N THR A 206 1.96 -1.72 -24.28
CA THR A 206 2.83 -1.04 -23.30
C THR A 206 4.19 -0.70 -23.91
N ALA A 207 4.82 -1.64 -24.60
CA ALA A 207 6.05 -1.38 -25.33
C ALA A 207 5.86 -0.31 -26.42
N TRP A 208 4.70 -0.27 -27.07
CA TRP A 208 4.37 0.74 -28.07
C TRP A 208 4.24 2.14 -27.45
N GLU A 209 3.49 2.29 -26.35
CA GLU A 209 3.36 3.58 -25.64
C GLU A 209 4.68 4.04 -25.01
N LEU A 210 5.50 3.12 -24.48
CA LEU A 210 6.82 3.44 -23.95
C LEU A 210 7.77 3.92 -25.05
N ALA A 211 7.72 3.30 -26.23
CA ALA A 211 8.51 3.70 -27.39
C ALA A 211 8.10 5.09 -27.89
N GLU A 212 6.79 5.35 -27.97
CA GLU A 212 6.24 6.66 -28.34
C GLU A 212 6.66 7.75 -27.34
N ALA A 213 6.61 7.46 -26.04
CA ALA A 213 7.02 8.39 -24.98
C ALA A 213 8.53 8.53 -24.80
N GLY A 214 9.34 7.77 -25.55
CA GLY A 214 10.81 7.79 -25.44
C GLY A 214 11.36 7.20 -24.14
N ILE A 215 10.57 6.41 -23.41
CA ILE A 215 10.97 5.79 -22.14
C ILE A 215 11.84 4.56 -22.44
N PRO A 216 13.07 4.47 -21.90
CA PRO A 216 13.92 3.29 -22.09
C PRO A 216 13.24 2.02 -21.57
N HIS A 217 13.11 1.01 -22.41
CA HIS A 217 12.44 -0.23 -22.05
C HIS A 217 12.98 -1.46 -22.75
N ARG A 218 12.69 -2.63 -22.16
CA ARG A 218 12.97 -3.97 -22.70
C ARG A 218 11.75 -4.86 -22.48
N LEU A 219 11.51 -5.75 -23.43
CA LEU A 219 10.46 -6.75 -23.33
C LEU A 219 11.00 -8.07 -22.74
N THR A 220 10.23 -8.74 -21.90
CA THR A 220 10.52 -10.08 -21.38
C THR A 220 9.29 -10.98 -21.49
N ILE A 221 9.51 -12.30 -21.53
CA ILE A 221 8.42 -13.27 -21.32
C ILE A 221 8.03 -13.29 -19.85
N ASP A 222 6.76 -13.58 -19.57
CA ASP A 222 6.18 -13.55 -18.22
C ASP A 222 6.96 -14.47 -17.25
N SER A 223 7.39 -15.65 -17.70
CA SER A 223 8.10 -16.63 -16.86
C SER A 223 9.54 -16.22 -16.49
N ALA A 224 10.10 -15.18 -17.12
CA ALA A 224 11.44 -14.69 -16.83
C ALA A 224 11.45 -13.54 -15.80
N ALA A 225 10.29 -13.01 -15.43
CA ALA A 225 10.18 -11.90 -14.48
C ALA A 225 10.82 -12.22 -13.11
N ALA A 226 10.55 -13.40 -12.55
CA ALA A 226 11.15 -13.84 -11.29
C ALA A 226 12.68 -13.96 -11.37
N TRP A 227 13.21 -14.42 -12.51
CA TRP A 227 14.66 -14.48 -12.74
C TRP A 227 15.27 -13.07 -12.88
N ALA A 228 14.55 -12.15 -13.53
CA ALA A 228 14.97 -10.75 -13.60
C ALA A 228 15.05 -10.12 -12.19
N MET A 229 14.09 -10.40 -11.32
CA MET A 229 14.15 -9.99 -9.90
C MET A 229 15.35 -10.64 -9.18
N ALA A 230 15.53 -11.95 -9.31
CA ALA A 230 16.62 -12.69 -8.66
C ALA A 230 18.02 -12.25 -9.09
N THR A 231 18.16 -11.76 -10.32
CA THR A 231 19.43 -11.25 -10.88
C THR A 231 19.59 -9.74 -10.73
N GLY A 232 18.73 -9.11 -9.92
CA GLY A 232 18.79 -7.69 -9.62
C GLY A 232 18.61 -6.83 -10.86
N GLN A 233 17.69 -7.18 -11.76
CA GLN A 233 17.29 -6.37 -12.92
C GLN A 233 16.04 -5.52 -12.62
N VAL A 234 15.47 -5.65 -11.42
CA VAL A 234 14.24 -4.99 -10.99
C VAL A 234 14.44 -4.43 -9.59
N ASP A 235 14.09 -3.16 -9.42
CA ASP A 235 14.15 -2.41 -8.15
C ASP A 235 12.76 -2.19 -7.57
N CYS A 236 11.74 -2.13 -8.43
CA CYS A 236 10.35 -1.93 -8.04
C CYS A 236 9.43 -2.55 -9.10
N VAL A 237 8.30 -3.10 -8.65
CA VAL A 237 7.21 -3.55 -9.53
C VAL A 237 6.07 -2.55 -9.42
N ILE A 238 5.58 -2.04 -10.56
CA ILE A 238 4.43 -1.14 -10.61
C ILE A 238 3.40 -1.70 -11.59
N VAL A 239 2.18 -1.95 -11.10
CA VAL A 239 1.07 -2.53 -11.88
C VAL A 239 -0.22 -1.74 -11.68
N GLY A 240 -1.20 -1.97 -12.55
CA GLY A 240 -2.57 -1.48 -12.37
C GLY A 240 -3.43 -2.42 -11.54
N ALA A 241 -4.73 -2.17 -11.54
CA ALA A 241 -5.74 -3.09 -11.02
C ALA A 241 -7.02 -3.03 -11.89
N ASP A 242 -7.74 -4.14 -11.92
CA ASP A 242 -9.10 -4.21 -12.48
C ASP A 242 -10.16 -4.07 -11.38
N ARG A 243 -9.87 -4.56 -10.16
CA ARG A 243 -10.72 -4.41 -8.98
C ARG A 243 -9.91 -4.54 -7.70
N ILE A 244 -10.25 -3.75 -6.68
CA ILE A 244 -9.65 -3.84 -5.35
C ILE A 244 -10.76 -4.09 -4.33
N ALA A 245 -10.71 -5.20 -3.60
CA ALA A 245 -11.67 -5.54 -2.56
C ALA A 245 -11.49 -4.68 -1.30
N ALA A 246 -12.44 -4.73 -0.37
CA ALA A 246 -12.41 -3.93 0.85
C ALA A 246 -11.20 -4.24 1.76
N ASP A 247 -10.74 -5.50 1.80
CA ASP A 247 -9.54 -5.93 2.52
C ASP A 247 -8.22 -5.55 1.85
N GLY A 248 -8.26 -4.93 0.67
CA GLY A 248 -7.07 -4.58 -0.13
C GLY A 248 -6.60 -5.68 -1.08
N SER A 249 -7.31 -6.80 -1.20
CA SER A 249 -7.02 -7.80 -2.24
C SER A 249 -7.18 -7.20 -3.64
N VAL A 250 -6.21 -7.43 -4.51
CA VAL A 250 -6.15 -6.82 -5.84
C VAL A 250 -6.39 -7.86 -6.92
N ALA A 251 -7.50 -7.75 -7.65
CA ALA A 251 -7.67 -8.47 -8.90
C ALA A 251 -7.07 -7.67 -10.05
N ASN A 252 -6.16 -8.30 -10.79
CA ASN A 252 -5.51 -7.71 -11.95
C ASN A 252 -5.18 -8.80 -12.99
N LYS A 253 -4.62 -8.41 -14.13
CA LYS A 253 -4.23 -9.33 -15.21
C LYS A 253 -3.48 -10.57 -14.71
N ILE A 254 -3.87 -11.74 -15.20
CA ILE A 254 -3.21 -13.02 -14.91
C ILE A 254 -1.69 -12.90 -15.07
N GLY A 255 -0.95 -13.30 -14.04
CA GLY A 255 0.49 -13.08 -13.89
C GLY A 255 0.82 -12.12 -12.75
N THR A 256 -0.08 -11.21 -12.39
CA THR A 256 0.15 -10.20 -11.34
C THR A 256 0.44 -10.84 -9.98
N TYR A 257 -0.33 -11.85 -9.58
CA TYR A 257 -0.09 -12.59 -8.34
C TYR A 257 1.30 -13.24 -8.31
N ALA A 258 1.72 -13.86 -9.42
CA ALA A 258 3.04 -14.49 -9.50
C ALA A 258 4.18 -13.46 -9.36
N LEU A 259 4.01 -12.26 -9.92
CA LEU A 259 4.95 -11.15 -9.74
C LEU A 259 5.00 -10.68 -8.28
N ALA A 260 3.87 -10.57 -7.61
CA ALA A 260 3.82 -10.14 -6.20
C ALA A 260 4.52 -11.16 -5.28
N VAL A 261 4.31 -12.46 -5.52
CA VAL A 261 5.03 -13.54 -4.81
C VAL A 261 6.54 -13.44 -5.03
N ALA A 262 6.98 -13.26 -6.28
CA ALA A 262 8.40 -13.11 -6.60
C ALA A 262 9.00 -11.84 -5.98
N ALA A 263 8.29 -10.72 -6.05
CA ALA A 263 8.72 -9.44 -5.48
C ALA A 263 8.91 -9.55 -3.96
N ARG A 264 7.93 -10.13 -3.25
CA ARG A 264 8.03 -10.39 -1.80
C ARG A 264 9.22 -11.28 -1.46
N ARG A 265 9.45 -12.36 -2.23
CA ARG A 265 10.59 -13.27 -2.03
C ARG A 265 11.95 -12.57 -2.13
N HIS A 266 12.05 -11.54 -2.96
CA HIS A 266 13.27 -10.80 -3.25
C HIS A 266 13.35 -9.44 -2.53
N GLY A 267 12.38 -9.10 -1.68
CA GLY A 267 12.35 -7.81 -0.96
C GLY A 267 12.16 -6.59 -1.86
N ILE A 268 11.51 -6.78 -3.01
CA ILE A 268 11.24 -5.73 -4.00
C ILE A 268 9.85 -5.12 -3.72
N PRO A 269 9.71 -3.78 -3.62
CA PRO A 269 8.42 -3.14 -3.47
C PRO A 269 7.46 -3.46 -4.63
N PHE A 270 6.23 -3.84 -4.29
CA PHE A 270 5.15 -4.15 -5.23
C PHE A 270 4.03 -3.11 -5.08
N ILE A 271 3.91 -2.21 -6.05
CA ILE A 271 3.02 -1.05 -5.98
C ILE A 271 1.88 -1.21 -6.99
N VAL A 272 0.67 -1.05 -6.50
CA VAL A 272 -0.55 -1.06 -7.31
C VAL A 272 -1.03 0.38 -7.48
N VAL A 273 -1.23 0.82 -8.72
CA VAL A 273 -1.71 2.16 -9.03
C VAL A 273 -3.07 2.06 -9.71
N ALA A 274 -4.10 2.55 -9.04
CA ALA A 274 -5.48 2.50 -9.54
C ALA A 274 -6.30 3.66 -8.97
N PRO A 275 -7.29 4.18 -9.72
CA PRO A 275 -8.18 5.20 -9.20
C PRO A 275 -9.09 4.63 -8.11
N GLU A 276 -9.61 5.50 -7.23
CA GLU A 276 -10.52 5.13 -6.13
C GLU A 276 -11.79 4.42 -6.66
N SER A 277 -12.22 4.76 -7.87
CA SER A 277 -13.33 4.09 -8.58
C SER A 277 -13.10 2.61 -8.89
N THR A 278 -11.86 2.12 -8.77
CA THR A 278 -11.51 0.69 -8.91
C THR A 278 -11.70 -0.08 -7.60
N ARG A 279 -11.91 0.61 -6.47
CA ARG A 279 -12.18 -0.01 -5.17
C ARG A 279 -13.65 -0.42 -5.07
N ASP A 280 -13.86 -1.71 -4.86
CA ASP A 280 -15.15 -2.34 -4.65
C ASP A 280 -15.32 -2.65 -3.16
N LEU A 281 -15.73 -1.64 -2.39
CA LEU A 281 -15.96 -1.77 -0.94
C LEU A 281 -17.12 -2.72 -0.60
N ALA A 282 -17.96 -3.06 -1.58
CA ALA A 282 -19.05 -4.02 -1.41
C ALA A 282 -18.58 -5.48 -1.50
N THR A 283 -17.35 -5.71 -1.97
CA THR A 283 -16.69 -7.02 -1.99
C THR A 283 -15.72 -7.11 -0.79
N PRO A 284 -16.07 -7.79 0.31
CA PRO A 284 -15.24 -7.87 1.51
C PRO A 284 -13.82 -8.37 1.27
N THR A 285 -13.66 -9.42 0.48
CA THR A 285 -12.36 -10.09 0.29
C THR A 285 -12.14 -10.51 -1.16
N GLY A 286 -10.86 -10.70 -1.53
CA GLY A 286 -10.47 -11.19 -2.85
C GLY A 286 -11.10 -12.54 -3.25
N HIS A 287 -11.47 -13.39 -2.28
CA HIS A 287 -12.10 -14.69 -2.53
C HIS A 287 -13.48 -14.60 -3.20
N GLN A 288 -14.15 -13.46 -3.08
CA GLN A 288 -15.48 -13.24 -3.66
C GLN A 288 -15.40 -12.70 -5.10
N ILE A 289 -14.20 -12.41 -5.60
CA ILE A 289 -14.00 -11.94 -6.97
C ILE A 289 -14.12 -13.14 -7.92
N VAL A 290 -15.13 -13.09 -8.78
CA VAL A 290 -15.33 -14.08 -9.85
C VAL A 290 -14.35 -13.79 -10.98
N VAL A 291 -13.40 -14.69 -11.21
CA VAL A 291 -12.40 -14.57 -12.27
C VAL A 291 -12.97 -15.02 -13.62
N GLU A 292 -12.92 -14.12 -14.61
CA GLU A 292 -13.30 -14.40 -16.00
C GLU A 292 -12.47 -15.54 -16.60
N GLN A 293 -13.14 -16.58 -17.11
CA GLN A 293 -12.53 -17.64 -17.92
C GLN A 293 -12.75 -17.35 -19.40
N ARG A 294 -11.69 -17.39 -20.20
CA ARG A 294 -11.71 -17.01 -21.62
C ARG A 294 -11.53 -18.19 -22.56
N ALA A 295 -11.79 -17.94 -23.84
CA ALA A 295 -11.77 -18.96 -24.88
C ALA A 295 -10.38 -19.62 -25.03
N ALA A 296 -10.38 -20.91 -25.39
CA ALA A 296 -9.16 -21.68 -25.60
C ALA A 296 -8.26 -21.17 -26.73
N ALA A 297 -8.88 -20.53 -27.73
CA ALA A 297 -8.18 -19.96 -28.88
C ALA A 297 -7.08 -18.96 -28.49
N GLU A 298 -7.24 -18.23 -27.38
CA GLU A 298 -6.24 -17.24 -26.95
C GLU A 298 -4.91 -17.88 -26.52
N ILE A 299 -4.95 -19.09 -25.97
CA ILE A 299 -3.76 -19.83 -25.58
C ILE A 299 -3.24 -20.66 -26.75
N THR A 300 -4.14 -21.41 -27.40
CA THR A 300 -3.82 -22.35 -28.48
C THR A 300 -3.43 -21.67 -29.79
N HIS A 301 -3.63 -20.35 -29.91
CA HIS A 301 -3.22 -19.56 -31.06
C HIS A 301 -2.51 -18.27 -30.63
N VAL A 302 -1.60 -17.79 -31.47
CA VAL A 302 -0.97 -16.48 -31.37
C VAL A 302 -1.00 -15.82 -32.75
N GLY A 303 -1.64 -14.65 -32.87
CA GLY A 303 -1.73 -13.95 -34.16
C GLY A 303 -2.41 -14.78 -35.27
N GLY A 304 -3.37 -15.65 -34.90
CA GLY A 304 -4.05 -16.56 -35.83
C GLY A 304 -3.27 -17.84 -36.16
N VAL A 305 -2.05 -18.00 -35.66
CA VAL A 305 -1.23 -19.20 -35.87
C VAL A 305 -1.46 -20.19 -34.72
N VAL A 306 -1.75 -21.44 -35.04
CA VAL A 306 -1.92 -22.54 -34.07
C VAL A 306 -0.58 -22.82 -33.37
N THR A 307 -0.59 -22.87 -32.04
CA THR A 307 0.59 -23.12 -31.19
C THR A 307 0.44 -24.33 -30.27
N ALA A 308 -0.73 -24.96 -30.24
CA ALA A 308 -1.01 -26.18 -29.47
C ALA A 308 -1.75 -27.22 -30.34
N PRO A 309 -1.65 -28.53 -30.03
CA PRO A 309 -2.41 -29.55 -30.75
C PRO A 309 -3.93 -29.32 -30.71
N ASP A 310 -4.63 -29.69 -31.77
CA ASP A 310 -6.09 -29.56 -31.86
C ASP A 310 -6.80 -30.30 -30.72
N GLY A 311 -7.84 -29.68 -30.17
CA GLY A 311 -8.64 -30.23 -29.07
C GLY A 311 -7.97 -30.16 -27.68
N THR A 312 -6.80 -29.54 -27.56
CA THR A 312 -6.13 -29.35 -26.26
C THR A 312 -7.04 -28.55 -25.31
N ALA A 313 -7.37 -29.15 -24.16
CA ALA A 313 -8.08 -28.48 -23.08
C ALA A 313 -7.19 -27.40 -22.44
N VAL A 314 -7.77 -26.26 -22.07
CA VAL A 314 -7.04 -25.13 -21.50
C VAL A 314 -7.58 -24.71 -20.14
N PHE A 315 -6.72 -24.06 -19.37
CA PHE A 315 -7.10 -23.24 -18.22
C PHE A 315 -6.71 -21.80 -18.54
N ASN A 316 -7.69 -20.91 -18.76
CA ASN A 316 -7.45 -19.54 -19.24
C ASN A 316 -8.18 -18.49 -18.38
N PRO A 317 -7.80 -18.33 -17.10
CA PRO A 317 -8.23 -17.19 -16.30
C PRO A 317 -7.66 -15.90 -16.89
N ALA A 318 -8.50 -14.89 -17.09
CA ALA A 318 -8.05 -13.59 -17.58
C ALA A 318 -7.38 -12.72 -16.51
N PHE A 319 -7.59 -13.05 -15.23
CA PHE A 319 -7.16 -12.31 -14.06
C PHE A 319 -6.71 -13.28 -12.97
N ASP A 320 -5.91 -12.80 -12.03
CA ASP A 320 -5.68 -13.45 -10.73
C ASP A 320 -5.93 -12.45 -9.60
N VAL A 321 -5.89 -12.94 -8.36
CA VAL A 321 -6.10 -12.13 -7.16
C VAL A 321 -4.82 -12.15 -6.32
N THR A 322 -4.25 -10.97 -6.11
CA THR A 322 -3.09 -10.73 -5.25
C THR A 322 -3.58 -10.38 -3.84
N PRO A 323 -3.25 -11.19 -2.82
CA PRO A 323 -3.57 -10.88 -1.43
C PRO A 323 -2.88 -9.60 -0.93
N PRO A 324 -3.50 -8.86 0.01
CA PRO A 324 -3.00 -7.57 0.48
C PRO A 324 -1.59 -7.65 1.10
N GLU A 325 -1.23 -8.76 1.74
CA GLU A 325 0.08 -8.97 2.36
C GLU A 325 1.25 -9.06 1.37
N LEU A 326 0.97 -9.24 0.07
CA LEU A 326 1.97 -9.21 -0.99
C LEU A 326 2.09 -7.85 -1.68
N VAL A 327 1.15 -6.96 -1.43
CA VAL A 327 1.18 -5.58 -1.93
C VAL A 327 2.01 -4.76 -0.95
N THR A 328 2.85 -3.84 -1.44
CA THR A 328 3.54 -2.86 -0.59
C THR A 328 2.68 -1.63 -0.36
N ALA A 329 2.04 -1.15 -1.43
CA ALA A 329 1.08 -0.06 -1.37
C ALA A 329 0.09 -0.10 -2.52
N ILE A 330 -1.13 0.34 -2.24
CA ILE A 330 -2.14 0.73 -3.21
C ILE A 330 -2.17 2.24 -3.28
N VAL A 331 -1.98 2.82 -4.46
CA VAL A 331 -1.91 4.27 -4.65
C VAL A 331 -3.07 4.73 -5.52
N THR A 332 -3.83 5.68 -4.99
CA THR A 332 -4.98 6.32 -5.66
C THR A 332 -4.77 7.82 -5.75
N GLU A 333 -5.72 8.52 -6.38
CA GLU A 333 -5.74 9.98 -6.45
C GLU A 333 -5.90 10.63 -5.06
N SER A 334 -6.33 9.88 -4.05
CA SER A 334 -6.47 10.34 -2.67
C SER A 334 -5.20 10.14 -1.83
N GLY A 335 -4.19 9.47 -2.39
CA GLY A 335 -2.92 9.18 -1.72
C GLY A 335 -2.59 7.68 -1.72
N GLU A 336 -1.66 7.27 -0.86
CA GLU A 336 -1.25 5.88 -0.71
C GLU A 336 -1.90 5.21 0.50
N GLN A 337 -2.25 3.94 0.32
CA GLN A 337 -2.64 3.01 1.37
C GLN A 337 -1.57 1.92 1.42
N THR A 338 -0.76 1.91 2.47
CA THR A 338 0.27 0.87 2.66
C THR A 338 -0.36 -0.33 3.36
N SER A 339 -0.09 -1.52 2.83
CA SER A 339 -0.67 -2.78 3.33
C SER A 339 0.02 -3.30 4.58
N ASP A 340 1.07 -2.64 5.10
CA ASP A 340 1.83 -3.24 6.20
C ASP A 340 2.51 -2.27 7.19
N VAL A 341 1.75 -1.30 7.71
CA VAL A 341 2.19 -0.57 8.92
C VAL A 341 2.42 -1.54 10.08
N ALA A 342 1.62 -2.62 10.16
CA ALA A 342 1.73 -3.62 11.22
C ALA A 342 2.98 -4.50 11.12
N ALA A 343 3.32 -5.10 9.97
CA ALA A 343 4.55 -5.88 9.87
C ALA A 343 5.80 -5.01 9.79
N GLN A 344 5.73 -3.80 9.22
CA GLN A 344 6.88 -2.88 9.27
C GLN A 344 7.24 -2.54 10.72
N HIS A 345 6.24 -2.23 11.57
CA HIS A 345 6.49 -2.08 13.00
C HIS A 345 6.84 -3.41 13.66
N GLY A 346 6.27 -4.53 13.22
CA GLY A 346 6.57 -5.84 13.78
C GLY A 346 8.03 -6.27 13.61
N ASP A 347 8.63 -6.02 12.46
CA ASP A 347 10.06 -6.28 12.24
C ASP A 347 10.95 -5.40 13.13
N GLN A 348 10.60 -4.11 13.28
CA GLN A 348 11.32 -3.19 14.16
C GLN A 348 11.21 -3.59 15.64
N ILE A 349 9.99 -3.93 16.09
CA ILE A 349 9.71 -4.40 17.43
C ILE A 349 10.51 -5.68 17.71
N ALA A 350 10.45 -6.66 16.81
CA ALA A 350 11.18 -7.91 16.93
C ALA A 350 12.70 -7.70 17.00
N GLY A 351 13.24 -6.77 16.18
CA GLY A 351 14.65 -6.39 16.22
C GLY A 351 15.09 -5.82 17.57
N ILE A 352 14.32 -4.90 18.13
CA ILE A 352 14.62 -4.30 19.45
C ILE A 352 14.46 -5.34 20.56
N ALA A 353 13.40 -6.15 20.52
CA ALA A 353 13.18 -7.22 21.49
C ALA A 353 14.37 -8.18 21.57
N ARG A 354 14.94 -8.58 20.43
CA ARG A 354 16.17 -9.40 20.38
C ARG A 354 17.38 -8.71 21.02
N GLY A 355 17.56 -7.41 20.75
CA GLY A 355 18.65 -6.63 21.35
C GLY A 355 18.54 -6.53 22.88
N LEU A 356 17.33 -6.27 23.39
CA LEU A 356 17.06 -6.17 24.82
C LEU A 356 17.10 -7.54 25.52
N TYR A 357 16.64 -8.60 24.84
CA TYR A 357 16.81 -9.98 25.28
C TYR A 357 18.29 -10.35 25.43
N ALA A 358 19.13 -10.01 24.45
CA ALA A 358 20.57 -10.29 24.50
C ALA A 358 21.29 -9.54 25.65
N ARG A 359 20.73 -8.41 26.10
CA ARG A 359 21.20 -7.67 27.29
C ARG A 359 20.67 -8.25 28.61
N GLY A 360 19.77 -9.24 28.57
CA GLY A 360 19.16 -9.85 29.74
C GLY A 360 18.00 -9.05 30.34
N TRP A 361 17.42 -8.09 29.59
CA TRP A 361 16.38 -7.19 30.11
C TRP A 361 14.96 -7.68 29.79
N MET A 362 14.82 -8.70 28.95
CA MET A 362 13.54 -9.32 28.60
C MET A 362 13.64 -10.85 28.67
N PRO A 363 14.02 -11.45 29.82
CA PRO A 363 14.24 -12.89 29.91
C PRO A 363 12.94 -13.67 29.68
N GLY A 364 13.01 -14.76 28.91
CA GLY A 364 11.85 -15.58 28.59
C GLY A 364 10.75 -14.76 27.92
N THR A 365 9.53 -14.82 28.46
CA THR A 365 8.34 -14.11 27.95
C THR A 365 8.15 -12.72 28.57
N ALA A 366 9.05 -12.27 29.45
CA ALA A 366 8.91 -11.03 30.21
C ALA A 366 9.11 -9.79 29.33
N GLY A 367 8.27 -8.77 29.52
CA GLY A 367 8.32 -7.49 28.85
C GLY A 367 7.52 -7.45 27.56
N ASN A 368 7.26 -6.23 27.08
CA ASN A 368 6.54 -6.00 25.84
C ASN A 368 6.94 -4.67 25.21
N ILE A 369 6.72 -4.58 23.90
CA ILE A 369 7.07 -3.41 23.09
C ILE A 369 5.89 -3.13 22.17
N SER A 370 5.55 -1.86 21.98
CA SER A 370 4.50 -1.45 21.06
C SER A 370 4.81 -0.17 20.30
N VAL A 371 4.11 0.00 19.16
CA VAL A 371 4.09 1.21 18.35
C VAL A 371 2.66 1.65 18.10
N ARG A 372 2.39 2.94 18.24
CA ARG A 372 1.07 3.55 17.98
C ARG A 372 0.85 3.72 16.48
N THR A 373 -0.33 3.31 16.03
CA THR A 373 -0.81 3.40 14.65
C THR A 373 -2.21 4.03 14.65
N GLY A 374 -2.25 5.36 14.78
CA GLY A 374 -3.50 6.12 14.95
C GLY A 374 -4.18 5.81 16.29
N GLU A 375 -5.41 5.28 16.22
CA GLU A 375 -6.23 4.84 17.37
C GLU A 375 -5.92 3.40 17.83
N THR A 376 -4.98 2.74 17.17
CA THR A 376 -4.55 1.37 17.46
C THR A 376 -3.06 1.33 17.80
N ALA A 377 -2.58 0.20 18.30
CA ALA A 377 -1.16 -0.04 18.51
C ALA A 377 -0.79 -1.47 18.11
N VAL A 378 0.35 -1.61 17.42
CA VAL A 378 1.00 -2.89 17.13
C VAL A 378 1.85 -3.25 18.35
N ILE A 379 1.66 -4.44 18.93
CA ILE A 379 2.29 -4.85 20.19
C ILE A 379 2.73 -6.31 20.13
N THR A 380 3.81 -6.64 20.85
CA THR A 380 4.27 -8.05 20.98
C THR A 380 3.17 -8.96 21.51
N GLY A 381 2.92 -10.07 20.83
CA GLY A 381 2.06 -11.15 21.32
C GLY A 381 2.64 -11.88 22.53
N SER A 382 1.78 -12.59 23.25
CA SER A 382 2.14 -13.39 24.42
C SER A 382 2.64 -14.79 24.05
N GLY A 383 3.40 -15.42 24.97
CA GLY A 383 3.72 -16.85 24.93
C GLY A 383 4.99 -17.26 24.17
N LEU A 384 5.79 -16.30 23.69
CA LEU A 384 7.12 -16.56 23.12
C LEU A 384 8.23 -15.85 23.85
N SER A 385 9.44 -16.41 23.75
CA SER A 385 10.61 -15.70 24.20
C SER A 385 10.82 -14.43 23.39
N LYS A 386 11.14 -13.31 24.06
CA LYS A 386 11.34 -12.01 23.38
C LYS A 386 12.56 -12.01 22.46
N GLY A 387 13.49 -12.95 22.65
CA GLY A 387 14.60 -13.20 21.72
C GLY A 387 14.22 -13.96 20.44
N GLU A 388 13.02 -14.53 20.36
CA GLU A 388 12.58 -15.39 19.25
C GLU A 388 11.42 -14.78 18.45
N LEU A 389 10.97 -13.58 18.80
CA LEU A 389 9.87 -12.91 18.12
C LEU A 389 10.21 -12.58 16.66
N SER A 390 9.21 -12.73 15.80
CA SER A 390 9.14 -12.26 14.42
C SER A 390 8.01 -11.22 14.25
N ALA A 391 7.91 -10.58 13.08
CA ALA A 391 6.80 -9.67 12.80
C ALA A 391 5.42 -10.36 12.91
N ASP A 392 5.35 -11.64 12.57
CA ASP A 392 4.12 -12.45 12.63
C ASP A 392 3.64 -12.70 14.06
N ASP A 393 4.49 -12.44 15.06
CA ASP A 393 4.18 -12.60 16.47
C ASP A 393 3.59 -11.32 17.11
N MET A 394 3.39 -10.27 16.31
CA MET A 394 2.70 -9.07 16.76
C MET A 394 1.19 -9.22 16.69
N VAL A 395 0.51 -8.43 17.50
CA VAL A 395 -0.93 -8.25 17.46
C VAL A 395 -1.26 -6.76 17.42
N THR A 396 -2.38 -6.40 16.82
CA THR A 396 -2.90 -5.03 16.86
C THR A 396 -3.97 -4.94 17.93
N VAL A 397 -3.91 -3.92 18.76
CA VAL A 397 -4.91 -3.63 19.79
C VAL A 397 -5.47 -2.22 19.65
N THR A 398 -6.70 -2.02 20.11
CA THR A 398 -7.29 -0.69 20.28
C THR A 398 -6.67 0.02 21.49
N ILE A 399 -6.33 1.31 21.33
CA ILE A 399 -5.77 2.10 22.45
C ILE A 399 -6.84 2.42 23.50
N ALA A 400 -8.10 2.58 23.11
CA ALA A 400 -9.17 2.97 24.02
C ALA A 400 -9.42 1.94 25.14
N ASP A 401 -9.42 0.65 24.80
CA ASP A 401 -9.86 -0.44 25.70
C ASP A 401 -8.95 -1.68 25.67
N SER A 402 -7.80 -1.61 24.99
CA SER A 402 -6.79 -2.67 24.91
C SER A 402 -7.27 -3.99 24.29
N GLN A 403 -8.35 -3.96 23.52
CA GLN A 403 -8.92 -5.14 22.88
C GLN A 403 -8.15 -5.53 21.62
N LEU A 404 -8.09 -6.83 21.34
CA LEU A 404 -7.48 -7.36 20.13
C LEU A 404 -8.29 -6.93 18.90
N VAL A 405 -7.61 -6.30 17.94
CA VAL A 405 -8.15 -5.94 16.62
C VAL A 405 -7.75 -7.00 15.59
N SER A 406 -6.47 -7.37 15.54
CA SER A 406 -5.93 -8.31 14.57
C SER A 406 -4.67 -9.02 15.08
N GLY A 407 -4.34 -10.17 14.48
CA GLY A 407 -3.23 -11.02 14.88
C GLY A 407 -3.69 -12.39 15.40
N THR A 408 -2.81 -13.39 15.32
CA THR A 408 -3.13 -14.78 15.65
C THR A 408 -2.85 -15.14 17.12
N ARG A 409 -2.08 -14.29 17.81
CA ARG A 409 -1.71 -14.46 19.23
C ARG A 409 -2.67 -13.71 20.14
N ARG A 410 -2.58 -14.01 21.43
CA ARG A 410 -3.19 -13.17 22.48
C ARG A 410 -2.28 -11.98 22.78
N PRO A 411 -2.84 -10.78 23.01
CA PRO A 411 -2.07 -9.65 23.52
C PRO A 411 -1.37 -9.97 24.85
N SER A 412 -0.25 -9.29 25.12
CA SER A 412 0.40 -9.36 26.44
C SER A 412 -0.54 -8.88 27.55
N ALA A 413 -0.44 -9.43 28.76
CA ALA A 413 -1.17 -8.91 29.92
C ALA A 413 -0.81 -7.44 30.23
N GLU A 414 0.43 -7.06 29.92
CA GLU A 414 0.98 -5.70 30.08
C GLU A 414 0.51 -4.71 29.01
N THR A 415 -0.37 -5.13 28.09
CA THR A 415 -0.96 -4.23 27.08
C THR A 415 -1.66 -3.04 27.72
N ALA A 416 -2.33 -3.23 28.86
CA ALA A 416 -3.02 -2.16 29.57
C ALA A 416 -2.08 -1.02 30.04
N ILE A 417 -0.81 -1.33 30.33
CA ILE A 417 0.20 -0.33 30.69
C ILE A 417 0.57 0.52 29.47
N HIS A 418 0.71 -0.11 28.30
CA HIS A 418 1.07 0.58 27.06
C HIS A 418 -0.05 1.52 26.60
N THR A 419 -1.29 1.02 26.60
CA THR A 419 -2.44 1.83 26.18
C THR A 419 -2.72 2.96 27.16
N ALA A 420 -2.47 2.78 28.47
CA ALA A 420 -2.50 3.86 29.46
C ALA A 420 -1.54 5.01 29.12
N VAL A 421 -0.30 4.69 28.75
CA VAL A 421 0.68 5.70 28.30
C VAL A 421 0.20 6.40 27.03
N TYR A 422 -0.34 5.68 26.05
CA TYR A 422 -0.85 6.29 24.81
C TYR A 422 -2.09 7.16 25.00
N ARG A 423 -2.95 6.85 25.98
CA ARG A 423 -4.13 7.67 26.31
C ARG A 423 -3.74 8.96 27.04
N ALA A 424 -2.68 8.92 27.85
CA ALA A 424 -2.24 10.05 28.66
C ALA A 424 -1.16 10.93 27.99
N THR A 425 -0.55 10.49 26.90
CA THR A 425 0.61 11.17 26.28
C THR A 425 0.62 11.08 24.75
N ASP A 426 1.44 11.90 24.09
CA ASP A 426 1.69 11.86 22.64
C ASP A 426 2.75 10.80 22.25
N ALA A 427 2.91 9.74 23.05
CA ALA A 427 3.87 8.68 22.75
C ALA A 427 3.57 7.99 21.41
N GLY A 428 4.63 7.81 20.60
CA GLY A 428 4.60 6.99 19.38
C GLY A 428 5.02 5.53 19.63
N ALA A 429 5.80 5.27 20.68
CA ALA A 429 6.24 3.92 21.05
C ALA A 429 6.41 3.76 22.56
N VAL A 430 6.24 2.54 23.05
CA VAL A 430 6.40 2.17 24.46
C VAL A 430 7.23 0.89 24.55
N VAL A 431 8.21 0.88 25.46
CA VAL A 431 9.08 -0.25 25.77
C VAL A 431 8.95 -0.54 27.26
N HIS A 432 8.49 -1.74 27.60
CA HIS A 432 8.46 -2.25 28.96
C HIS A 432 9.44 -3.43 29.09
N VAL A 433 10.34 -3.32 30.06
CA VAL A 433 11.47 -4.23 30.25
C VAL A 433 11.74 -4.47 31.72
N HIS A 434 12.48 -5.54 32.03
CA HIS A 434 12.81 -6.01 33.37
C HIS A 434 14.33 -6.00 33.60
N PRO A 435 15.01 -4.86 33.48
CA PRO A 435 16.46 -4.82 33.59
C PRO A 435 16.87 -4.95 35.08
N PRO A 436 17.98 -5.66 35.38
CA PRO A 436 18.27 -6.07 36.75
C PRO A 436 18.45 -4.92 37.75
N HIS A 437 19.17 -3.85 37.37
CA HIS A 437 19.50 -2.80 38.33
C HIS A 437 18.32 -1.88 38.62
N ALA A 438 17.55 -1.49 37.61
CA ALA A 438 16.34 -0.69 37.79
C ALA A 438 15.28 -1.47 38.58
N THR A 439 15.12 -2.77 38.28
CA THR A 439 14.21 -3.63 39.04
C THR A 439 14.63 -3.70 40.51
N ALA A 440 15.93 -3.89 40.79
CA ALA A 440 16.45 -3.91 42.16
C ALA A 440 16.27 -2.57 42.90
N GLN A 441 16.48 -1.44 42.23
CA GLN A 441 16.30 -0.11 42.82
C GLN A 441 14.84 0.20 43.18
N SER A 442 13.88 -0.45 42.53
CA SER A 442 12.45 -0.23 42.74
C SER A 442 11.85 -1.01 43.91
N ILE A 443 12.57 -2.00 44.47
CA ILE A 443 12.12 -2.81 45.60
C ILE A 443 12.16 -1.96 46.87
N ASP A 444 11.05 -1.91 47.60
CA ASP A 444 10.86 -1.11 48.81
C ASP A 444 11.22 0.38 48.64
N ALA A 445 11.13 0.87 47.39
CA ALA A 445 11.40 2.26 47.05
C ALA A 445 10.25 3.17 47.50
N PRO A 446 10.56 4.44 47.81
CA PRO A 446 9.51 5.46 47.96
C PRO A 446 8.73 5.63 46.64
N PRO A 447 7.53 6.23 46.66
CA PRO A 447 6.70 6.46 45.47
C PRO A 447 7.37 7.24 44.34
N VAL A 448 8.49 7.92 44.63
CA VAL A 448 9.31 8.65 43.66
C VAL A 448 10.78 8.41 43.98
N LEU A 449 11.54 7.99 42.97
CA LEU A 449 13.00 7.90 43.02
C LEU A 449 13.62 9.12 42.34
N ARG A 450 14.40 9.89 43.12
CA ARG A 450 15.13 11.07 42.64
C ARG A 450 16.56 10.70 42.27
N PHE A 451 16.99 11.12 41.09
CA PHE A 451 18.38 11.03 40.61
C PHE A 451 18.90 12.44 40.30
N SER A 452 20.14 12.74 40.66
CA SER A 452 20.76 14.07 40.45
C SER A 452 22.21 13.95 40.00
N GLY A 453 22.61 14.83 39.06
CA GLY A 453 24.00 14.99 38.63
C GLY A 453 24.53 13.92 37.65
N TYR A 454 23.67 13.00 37.20
CA TYR A 454 24.01 12.02 36.17
C TYR A 454 23.89 12.61 34.77
N GLU A 455 24.93 12.48 33.93
CA GLU A 455 24.90 12.95 32.53
C GLU A 455 23.77 12.27 31.72
N LEU A 456 23.44 11.02 32.04
CA LEU A 456 22.38 10.22 31.43
C LEU A 456 20.97 10.84 31.58
N ILE A 457 20.78 11.77 32.53
CA ILE A 457 19.51 12.50 32.72
C ILE A 457 19.12 13.30 31.46
N LYS A 458 20.11 13.75 30.68
CA LYS A 458 19.88 14.45 29.41
C LYS A 458 19.16 13.59 28.37
N GLY A 459 19.41 12.27 28.37
CA GLY A 459 18.71 11.32 27.51
C GLY A 459 17.23 11.13 27.87
N LEU A 460 16.81 11.63 29.04
CA LEU A 460 15.43 11.67 29.52
C LEU A 460 14.83 13.09 29.40
N GLU A 461 15.47 13.98 28.64
CA GLU A 461 15.03 15.37 28.41
C GLU A 461 14.92 16.19 29.71
N ARG A 462 15.84 15.95 30.64
CA ARG A 462 15.99 16.70 31.89
C ARG A 462 17.44 17.17 32.03
N THR A 463 17.70 18.19 32.86
CA THR A 463 19.00 18.87 32.87
C THR A 463 19.92 18.48 34.02
N GLN A 464 19.42 18.33 35.25
CA GLN A 464 20.25 18.05 36.43
C GLN A 464 19.63 17.04 37.38
N THR A 465 18.33 17.13 37.61
CA THR A 465 17.59 16.26 38.52
C THR A 465 16.41 15.67 37.78
N ILE A 466 16.10 14.41 38.07
CA ILE A 466 14.92 13.73 37.57
C ILE A 466 14.22 12.97 38.70
N ASP A 467 12.91 13.15 38.77
CA ASP A 467 12.01 12.41 39.64
C ASP A 467 11.29 11.37 38.79
N VAL A 468 11.48 10.10 39.13
CA VAL A 468 10.88 8.98 38.40
C VAL A 468 9.84 8.30 39.31
N PRO A 469 8.57 8.22 38.91
CA PRO A 469 7.53 7.61 39.73
C PRO A 469 7.73 6.10 39.85
N VAL A 470 7.35 5.57 41.02
CA VAL A 470 7.35 4.13 41.33
C VAL A 470 5.92 3.69 41.62
N PHE A 471 5.37 2.87 40.72
CA PHE A 471 4.03 2.31 40.85
C PHE A 471 4.06 0.98 41.60
N THR A 472 3.05 0.75 42.41
CA THR A 472 2.85 -0.54 43.10
C THR A 472 2.59 -1.64 42.08
N ASN A 473 3.30 -2.76 42.21
CA ASN A 473 3.03 -3.94 41.40
C ASN A 473 1.74 -4.63 41.88
N HIS A 474 0.83 -4.92 40.95
CA HIS A 474 -0.42 -5.59 41.22
C HIS A 474 -0.56 -6.84 40.35
N SER A 475 -1.18 -7.90 40.88
CA SER A 475 -1.49 -9.09 40.08
C SER A 475 -2.50 -8.80 38.96
N ASP A 476 -3.35 -7.79 39.16
CA ASP A 476 -4.20 -7.23 38.12
C ASP A 476 -3.47 -6.08 37.42
N VAL A 477 -2.96 -6.36 36.23
CA VAL A 477 -2.17 -5.41 35.43
C VAL A 477 -3.03 -4.23 34.93
N SER A 478 -4.34 -4.41 34.80
CA SER A 478 -5.25 -3.33 34.39
C SER A 478 -5.29 -2.22 35.44
N ARG A 479 -5.18 -2.57 36.72
CA ARG A 479 -5.07 -1.61 37.82
C ARG A 479 -3.79 -0.79 37.74
N ILE A 480 -2.67 -1.43 37.40
CA ILE A 480 -1.38 -0.73 37.18
C ILE A 480 -1.54 0.28 36.05
N GLY A 481 -2.15 -0.11 34.92
CA GLY A 481 -2.44 0.79 33.80
C GLY A 481 -3.30 1.99 34.21
N ALA A 482 -4.38 1.77 34.98
CA ALA A 482 -5.25 2.85 35.45
C ALA A 482 -4.54 3.83 36.40
N ASP A 483 -3.66 3.34 37.27
CA ASP A 483 -2.87 4.18 38.17
C ASP A 483 -1.83 5.01 37.40
N ILE A 484 -1.18 4.41 36.39
CA ILE A 484 -0.25 5.10 35.47
C ILE A 484 -0.97 6.18 34.68
N GLU A 485 -2.09 5.87 34.04
CA GLU A 485 -2.87 6.81 33.23
C GLU A 485 -3.29 8.02 34.05
N ARG A 486 -3.86 7.79 35.24
CA ARG A 486 -4.25 8.87 36.15
C ARG A 486 -3.06 9.75 36.52
N TYR A 487 -1.93 9.14 36.90
CA TYR A 487 -0.74 9.90 37.28
C TYR A 487 -0.21 10.76 36.12
N LEU A 488 -0.12 10.20 34.91
CA LEU A 488 0.41 10.91 33.75
C LEU A 488 -0.51 12.05 33.28
N ILE A 489 -1.84 11.89 33.42
CA ILE A 489 -2.80 12.98 33.18
C ILE A 489 -2.62 14.12 34.21
N GLU A 490 -2.41 13.77 35.48
CA GLU A 490 -2.18 14.74 36.55
C GLU A 490 -0.79 15.41 36.46
N HIS A 491 0.18 14.75 35.81
CA HIS A 491 1.57 15.18 35.70
C HIS A 491 2.05 15.12 34.23
N PRO A 492 1.56 16.02 33.36
CA PRO A 492 1.92 16.01 31.93
C PRO A 492 3.43 16.21 31.68
N ASP A 493 4.13 16.84 32.63
CA ASP A 493 5.58 17.04 32.61
C ASP A 493 6.38 15.90 33.29
N ALA A 494 5.76 14.75 33.55
CA ALA A 494 6.45 13.60 34.11
C ALA A 494 7.61 13.14 33.20
N ALA A 495 8.64 12.56 33.81
CA ALA A 495 9.73 11.94 33.06
C ALA A 495 9.17 10.85 32.13
N PRO A 496 9.74 10.64 30.93
CA PRO A 496 9.26 9.64 29.96
C PRO A 496 9.63 8.19 30.32
N VAL A 497 9.76 7.92 31.61
CA VAL A 497 10.13 6.66 32.23
C VAL A 497 9.43 6.50 33.57
N LEU A 498 9.11 5.27 33.95
CA LEU A 498 8.54 4.93 35.25
C LEU A 498 9.03 3.56 35.73
N PHE A 499 8.93 3.32 37.05
CA PHE A 499 9.14 2.02 37.67
C PHE A 499 7.81 1.35 38.03
N ILE A 500 7.79 0.02 37.97
CA ILE A 500 6.79 -0.81 38.65
C ILE A 500 7.55 -1.66 39.67
N ALA A 501 7.25 -1.47 40.96
CA ALA A 501 8.05 -1.96 42.08
C ALA A 501 8.29 -3.49 42.03
N GLY A 502 9.55 -3.90 41.91
CA GLY A 502 9.96 -5.30 41.81
C GLY A 502 9.50 -6.02 40.54
N HIS A 503 8.99 -5.28 39.55
CA HIS A 503 8.47 -5.80 38.29
C HIS A 503 9.41 -5.41 37.14
N GLY A 504 9.62 -4.11 36.91
CA GLY A 504 10.38 -3.61 35.77
C GLY A 504 10.21 -2.11 35.58
N ILE A 505 10.55 -1.63 34.39
CA ILE A 505 10.41 -0.22 33.99
C ILE A 505 9.63 -0.10 32.68
N THR A 506 8.95 1.02 32.51
CA THR A 506 8.31 1.39 31.25
C THR A 506 8.89 2.72 30.79
N ALA A 507 9.32 2.77 29.53
CA ALA A 507 9.80 3.97 28.87
C ALA A 507 9.00 4.22 27.59
N TRP A 508 8.79 5.47 27.23
CA TRP A 508 8.08 5.83 26.00
C TRP A 508 8.80 6.93 25.25
N GLY A 509 8.48 7.09 23.97
CA GLY A 509 9.07 8.09 23.09
C GLY A 509 8.25 8.33 21.84
N THR A 510 8.66 9.30 21.02
CA THR A 510 8.03 9.59 19.73
C THR A 510 8.25 8.46 18.72
N ASN A 511 9.25 7.62 18.94
CA ASN A 511 9.54 6.41 18.16
C ASN A 511 10.22 5.34 19.03
N LEU A 512 10.36 4.14 18.47
CA LEU A 512 10.94 2.97 19.14
C LEU A 512 12.38 3.18 19.63
N ALA A 513 13.22 3.82 18.83
CA ALA A 513 14.62 4.06 19.19
C ALA A 513 14.71 4.96 20.42
N GLN A 514 13.92 6.04 20.46
CA GLN A 514 13.87 6.94 21.61
C GLN A 514 13.33 6.24 22.87
N ALA A 515 12.26 5.44 22.75
CA ALA A 515 11.72 4.69 23.88
C ALA A 515 12.76 3.70 24.46
N ARG A 516 13.50 2.99 23.58
CA ARG A 516 14.61 2.11 23.97
C ARG A 516 15.72 2.90 24.66
N ASP A 517 16.18 4.00 24.06
CA ASP A 517 17.32 4.79 24.58
C ASP A 517 17.00 5.39 25.97
N ARG A 518 15.75 5.77 26.21
CA ARG A 518 15.28 6.22 27.52
C ARG A 518 15.31 5.09 28.55
N ALA A 519 14.88 3.88 28.20
CA ALA A 519 15.04 2.72 29.07
C ALA A 519 16.53 2.42 29.37
N GLU A 520 17.39 2.53 28.35
CA GLU A 520 18.84 2.36 28.52
C GLU A 520 19.46 3.40 29.47
N CYS A 521 19.07 4.67 29.34
CA CYS A 521 19.51 5.73 30.24
C CYS A 521 19.11 5.45 31.69
N LEU A 522 17.86 5.05 31.93
CA LEU A 522 17.38 4.75 33.29
C LEU A 522 18.10 3.55 33.90
N GLU A 523 18.26 2.45 33.15
CA GLU A 523 18.99 1.28 33.65
C GLU A 523 20.45 1.60 33.95
N ALA A 524 21.13 2.35 33.07
CA ALA A 524 22.52 2.73 33.28
C ALA A 524 22.68 3.62 34.53
N MET A 525 21.74 4.54 34.79
CA MET A 525 21.72 5.29 36.05
C MET A 525 21.53 4.35 37.24
N CYS A 526 20.56 3.43 37.20
CA CYS A 526 20.31 2.48 38.28
C CYS A 526 21.50 1.54 38.53
N GLN A 527 22.22 1.16 37.48
CA GLN A 527 23.45 0.38 37.58
C GLN A 527 24.53 1.15 38.34
N LEU A 528 24.75 2.43 38.00
CA LEU A 528 25.69 3.27 38.73
C LEU A 528 25.28 3.46 40.19
N VAL A 529 23.99 3.66 40.48
CA VAL A 529 23.49 3.70 41.86
C VAL A 529 23.77 2.39 42.58
N THR A 530 23.53 1.25 41.94
CA THR A 530 23.76 -0.08 42.53
C THR A 530 25.24 -0.31 42.84
N LEU A 531 26.14 0.15 41.97
CA LEU A 531 27.58 0.00 42.13
C LEU A 531 28.19 1.00 43.13
N THR A 532 27.59 2.19 43.29
CA THR A 532 28.17 3.28 44.09
C THR A 532 27.42 3.58 45.39
N GLY A 533 26.18 3.11 45.51
CA GLY A 533 25.25 3.46 46.58
C GLY A 533 24.69 4.89 46.51
N ARG A 534 24.94 5.64 45.42
CA ARG A 534 24.66 7.09 45.37
C ARG A 534 23.63 7.43 44.31
N ARG A 535 22.53 8.09 44.70
CA ARG A 535 21.55 8.66 43.76
C ARG A 535 21.85 10.11 43.36
N GLU A 536 22.84 10.74 43.98
CA GLU A 536 23.28 12.11 43.69
C GLU A 536 24.79 12.16 43.43
N ILE A 537 25.16 12.78 42.29
CA ILE A 537 26.54 13.04 41.90
C ILE A 537 26.81 14.54 41.97
N GLY A 538 27.70 14.95 42.88
CA GLY A 538 28.15 16.32 43.08
C GLY A 538 29.35 16.36 44.04
N PRO A 539 30.07 17.49 44.15
CA PRO A 539 31.16 17.61 45.13
C PRO A 539 30.61 17.33 46.53
N ARG A 540 31.25 16.41 47.27
CA ARG A 540 30.87 16.15 48.67
C ARG A 540 30.86 17.49 49.41
N GLN A 541 29.74 17.88 50.01
CA GLN A 541 29.82 18.84 51.09
C GLN A 541 30.68 18.18 52.18
N THR A 542 31.83 18.78 52.45
CA THR A 542 32.71 18.40 53.54
C THR A 542 31.91 18.41 54.84
N GLY A 543 31.54 17.24 55.38
CA GLY A 543 30.88 17.15 56.69
C GLY A 543 29.94 15.97 56.96
N GLN A 544 29.58 15.13 55.99
CA GLN A 544 28.77 13.93 56.28
C GLN A 544 29.63 12.67 56.25
N GLU A 545 29.83 12.09 57.44
CA GLU A 545 30.46 10.78 57.63
C GLU A 545 29.56 9.66 57.08
N PRO A 546 30.14 8.54 56.60
CA PRO A 546 29.38 7.41 56.08
C PRO A 546 28.70 6.64 57.23
N THR A 547 27.38 6.51 57.17
CA THR A 547 26.61 5.52 57.95
C THR A 547 26.54 4.19 57.24
#